data_AF-A0A9X2QYC2-F1
#
_entry.id   AF-A0A9X2QYC2-F1
#
_cell.length_a   1.000
_cell.length_b   1.000
_cell.length_c   1.000
_cell.angle_alpha   90.00
_cell.angle_beta   90.00
_cell.angle_gamma   90.00
#
_symmetry.space_group_name_H-M   'P 1'
#
loop_
_entity.id
_entity.type
_entity.pdbx_description
1 polymer ?
#
loop_
_entity_poly.entity_id
_entity_poly.type
_entity_poly.pdbx_seq_one_letter_code
_entity_poly.pdbx_strand_id
1 'polypeptide(L)'
;MRTLLVACIVLALPLTVMGTPADSVDFRPEHHQWEHRLLFVFAPTDSNKMRAGQEAAFEGRDPGFRERDLLVLTVTGQNRGTQRAAPGAEPQPLTAAAARRLRARFDVPDDAFRVVLVGKDGTEKRREAEPVSARSVFDTIDAMPMRQREMREQDGGGE
;
A
#
# COMPACT_ATOMS: atom_id res chain seq x y z
N MET A 1 66.96 -27.40 14.55
CA MET A 1 65.80 -28.03 13.86
C MET A 1 64.56 -27.23 14.27
N ARG A 2 64.18 -26.25 13.45
CA ARG A 2 62.92 -26.17 12.66
C ARG A 2 61.67 -25.93 13.52
N THR A 3 61.25 -24.67 13.49
CA THR A 3 59.99 -24.06 13.93
C THR A 3 58.75 -24.80 13.42
N LEU A 4 57.67 -24.82 14.21
CA LEU A 4 56.30 -24.99 13.73
C LEU A 4 55.35 -24.19 14.64
N LEU A 5 54.91 -23.03 14.16
CA LEU A 5 53.88 -22.17 14.76
C LEU A 5 52.62 -22.37 13.91
N VAL A 6 51.59 -22.98 14.49
CA VAL A 6 50.31 -23.23 13.82
C VAL A 6 49.50 -21.94 13.83
N ALA A 7 49.35 -21.31 12.66
CA ALA A 7 48.51 -20.14 12.48
C ALA A 7 47.07 -20.57 12.16
N CYS A 8 46.16 -20.40 13.11
CA CYS A 8 44.72 -20.51 12.88
C CYS A 8 44.24 -19.33 12.04
N ILE A 9 44.00 -19.58 10.75
CA ILE A 9 43.35 -18.62 9.86
C ILE A 9 41.84 -18.67 10.16
N VAL A 10 41.34 -17.68 10.89
CA VAL A 10 39.90 -17.45 11.06
C VAL A 10 39.40 -16.74 9.80
N LEU A 11 38.72 -17.48 8.93
CA LEU A 11 38.08 -16.96 7.72
C LEU A 11 36.83 -16.18 8.11
N ALA A 12 36.92 -14.85 8.18
CA ALA A 12 35.78 -13.98 8.45
C ALA A 12 34.87 -13.92 7.21
N LEU A 13 33.71 -14.60 7.27
CA LEU A 13 32.64 -14.43 6.28
C LEU A 13 32.02 -13.02 6.43
N PRO A 14 31.88 -12.24 5.37
CA PRO A 14 31.22 -10.94 5.45
C PRO A 14 29.73 -11.17 5.77
N LEU A 15 29.28 -10.69 6.93
CA LEU A 15 27.85 -10.57 7.21
C LEU A 15 27.27 -9.56 6.23
N THR A 16 26.57 -10.03 5.21
CA THR A 16 25.71 -9.17 4.40
C THR A 16 24.54 -8.71 5.26
N VAL A 17 24.68 -7.51 5.84
CA VAL A 17 23.56 -6.81 6.47
C VAL A 17 22.60 -6.42 5.35
N MET A 18 21.46 -7.11 5.25
CA MET A 18 20.36 -6.68 4.39
C MET A 18 19.79 -5.38 4.97
N GLY A 19 20.33 -4.25 4.55
CA GLY A 19 19.82 -2.93 4.90
C GLY A 19 18.41 -2.76 4.34
N THR A 20 17.52 -2.19 5.16
CA THR A 20 16.24 -1.66 4.66
C THR A 20 16.55 -0.60 3.60
N PRO A 21 15.85 -0.58 2.44
CA PRO A 21 16.05 0.47 1.46
C PRO A 21 15.84 1.82 2.14
N ALA A 22 16.80 2.74 1.95
CA ALA A 22 16.87 4.03 2.64
C ALA A 22 15.61 4.89 2.45
N ASP A 23 14.84 4.64 1.39
CA ASP A 23 13.61 5.36 1.03
C ASP A 23 12.30 4.62 1.39
N SER A 24 12.36 3.60 2.27
CA SER A 24 11.16 2.88 2.70
C SER A 24 10.38 3.59 3.82
N VAL A 25 9.05 3.55 3.72
CA VAL A 25 8.14 4.26 4.63
C VAL A 25 7.51 3.32 5.66
N ASP A 26 7.56 3.70 6.93
CA ASP A 26 6.80 3.02 7.99
C ASP A 26 5.36 3.54 8.04
N PHE A 27 4.54 3.13 7.08
CA PHE A 27 3.20 3.68 6.87
C PHE A 27 2.21 3.44 8.02
N ARG A 28 1.63 4.49 8.59
CA ARG A 28 0.63 4.41 9.68
C ARG A 28 -0.71 4.97 9.18
N PRO A 29 -1.78 4.15 9.04
CA PRO A 29 -3.07 4.64 8.58
C PRO A 29 -3.62 5.83 9.38
N GLU A 30 -3.29 5.89 10.68
CA GLU A 30 -3.68 6.98 11.58
C GLU A 30 -3.17 8.35 11.14
N HIS A 31 -1.96 8.40 10.58
CA HIS A 31 -1.35 9.66 10.13
C HIS A 31 -1.99 10.22 8.87
N HIS A 32 -2.88 9.45 8.22
CA HIS A 32 -3.58 9.85 7.01
C HIS A 32 -5.08 10.10 7.25
N GLN A 33 -5.54 9.99 8.51
CA GLN A 33 -6.91 10.34 8.85
C GLN A 33 -7.17 11.82 8.54
N TRP A 34 -8.38 12.11 8.09
CA TRP A 34 -8.88 13.43 7.69
C TRP A 34 -8.22 14.01 6.44
N GLU A 35 -7.05 13.50 6.03
CA GLU A 35 -6.31 13.95 4.85
C GLU A 35 -6.56 13.05 3.62
N HIS A 36 -6.44 11.73 3.78
CA HIS A 36 -6.50 10.79 2.66
C HIS A 36 -7.53 9.70 2.86
N ARG A 37 -8.10 9.25 1.73
CA ARG A 37 -8.78 7.96 1.63
C ARG A 37 -7.72 6.93 1.30
N LEU A 38 -7.78 5.75 1.92
CA LEU A 38 -6.78 4.71 1.71
C LEU A 38 -7.41 3.53 0.99
N LEU A 39 -6.79 3.10 -0.10
CA LEU A 39 -7.19 1.91 -0.84
C LEU A 39 -6.09 0.86 -0.75
N PHE A 40 -6.34 -0.19 0.01
CA PHE A 40 -5.41 -1.30 0.18
C PHE A 40 -5.72 -2.41 -0.82
N VAL A 41 -4.67 -2.92 -1.46
CA VAL A 41 -4.69 -4.09 -2.33
C VAL A 41 -3.71 -5.11 -1.76
N PHE A 42 -4.25 -6.16 -1.14
CA PHE A 42 -3.47 -7.29 -0.65
C PHE A 42 -3.44 -8.39 -1.69
N ALA A 43 -2.28 -9.01 -1.87
CA ALA A 43 -2.13 -10.17 -2.72
C ALA A 43 -1.06 -11.15 -2.19
N PRO A 44 -1.15 -12.44 -2.51
CA PRO A 44 -0.17 -13.41 -2.05
C PRO A 44 1.24 -13.17 -2.60
N THR A 45 1.34 -12.74 -3.86
CA THR A 45 2.62 -12.54 -4.55
C THR A 45 2.53 -11.36 -5.52
N ASP A 46 3.69 -10.86 -5.94
CA ASP A 46 3.77 -9.84 -6.99
C ASP A 46 3.27 -10.35 -8.36
N SER A 47 3.30 -11.66 -8.60
CA SER A 47 2.80 -12.30 -9.83
C SER A 47 1.33 -12.72 -9.77
N ASN A 48 0.62 -12.42 -8.68
CA ASN A 48 -0.78 -12.83 -8.52
C ASN A 48 -1.68 -12.20 -9.60
N LYS A 49 -2.52 -13.02 -10.25
CA LYS A 49 -3.39 -12.58 -11.37
C LYS A 49 -4.43 -11.54 -10.94
N MET A 50 -4.97 -11.65 -9.73
CA MET A 50 -5.97 -10.69 -9.23
C MET A 50 -5.32 -9.34 -8.94
N ARG A 51 -4.07 -9.32 -8.45
CA ARG A 51 -3.26 -8.10 -8.33
C ARG A 51 -3.05 -7.42 -9.68
N ALA A 52 -2.64 -8.18 -10.69
CA ALA A 52 -2.45 -7.65 -12.04
C ALA A 52 -3.77 -7.11 -12.63
N GLY A 53 -4.88 -7.83 -12.43
CA GLY A 53 -6.22 -7.38 -12.82
C GLY A 53 -6.63 -6.09 -12.11
N GLN A 54 -6.27 -5.94 -10.83
CA GLN A 54 -6.54 -4.73 -10.05
C GLN A 54 -5.73 -3.53 -10.55
N GLU A 55 -4.46 -3.72 -10.89
CA GLU A 55 -3.61 -2.69 -11.48
C GLU A 55 -4.18 -2.22 -12.83
N ALA A 56 -4.53 -3.16 -13.71
CA ALA A 56 -5.14 -2.85 -15.00
C ALA A 56 -6.50 -2.13 -14.86
N ALA A 57 -7.31 -2.50 -13.87
CA ALA A 57 -8.60 -1.85 -13.61
C ALA A 57 -8.49 -0.37 -13.20
N PHE A 58 -7.30 0.06 -12.77
CA PHE A 58 -7.00 1.43 -12.33
C PHE A 58 -6.14 2.22 -13.32
N GLU A 59 -5.64 1.59 -14.39
CA GLU A 59 -4.78 2.22 -15.37
C GLU A 59 -5.43 3.44 -16.04
N GLY A 60 -4.69 4.54 -16.15
CA GLY A 60 -5.17 5.77 -16.78
C GLY A 60 -6.32 6.46 -16.02
N ARG A 61 -6.47 6.22 -14.72
CA ARG A 61 -7.50 6.84 -13.87
C ARG A 61 -6.94 7.80 -12.83
N ASP A 62 -5.67 8.15 -12.92
CA ASP A 62 -4.98 9.00 -11.95
C ASP A 62 -5.73 10.29 -11.55
N PRO A 63 -6.36 11.06 -12.46
CA PRO A 63 -7.09 12.27 -12.05
C PRO A 63 -8.19 11.98 -11.04
N GLY A 64 -8.93 10.87 -11.20
CA GLY A 64 -10.01 10.48 -10.29
C GLY A 64 -9.51 10.05 -8.92
N PHE A 65 -8.31 9.47 -8.83
CA PHE A 65 -7.64 9.18 -7.56
C PHE A 65 -7.25 10.48 -6.84
N ARG A 66 -6.64 11.43 -7.56
CA ARG A 66 -6.20 12.73 -6.99
C ARG A 66 -7.38 13.57 -6.50
N GLU A 67 -8.44 13.69 -7.31
CA GLU A 67 -9.66 14.44 -6.96
C GLU A 67 -10.32 13.94 -5.66
N ARG A 68 -10.11 12.66 -5.33
CA ARG A 68 -10.70 11.99 -4.16
C ARG A 68 -9.70 11.78 -3.04
N ASP A 69 -8.51 12.40 -3.10
CA ASP A 69 -7.43 12.24 -2.14
C ASP A 69 -7.11 10.76 -1.83
N LEU A 70 -7.14 9.90 -2.86
CA LEU A 70 -7.06 8.46 -2.72
C LEU A 70 -5.62 7.97 -2.83
N LEU A 71 -5.07 7.45 -1.73
CA LEU A 71 -3.75 6.83 -1.68
C LEU A 71 -3.86 5.32 -1.85
N VAL A 72 -3.07 4.75 -2.76
CA VAL A 72 -3.09 3.31 -3.04
C VAL A 72 -1.94 2.63 -2.32
N LEU A 73 -2.25 1.60 -1.54
CA LEU A 73 -1.28 0.74 -0.88
C LEU A 73 -1.40 -0.67 -1.41
N THR A 74 -0.32 -1.21 -1.96
CA THR A 74 -0.27 -2.61 -2.40
C THR A 74 0.61 -3.39 -1.45
N VAL A 75 0.13 -4.49 -0.90
CA VAL A 75 0.88 -5.35 0.04
C VAL A 75 0.94 -6.77 -0.53
N THR A 76 2.15 -7.30 -0.71
CA THR A 76 2.41 -8.63 -1.28
C THR A 76 3.16 -9.53 -0.30
N GLY A 77 3.00 -10.86 -0.42
CA GLY A 77 3.72 -11.82 0.43
C GLY A 77 3.33 -11.74 1.90
N GLN A 78 4.31 -11.52 2.79
CA GLN A 78 4.05 -11.23 4.21
C GLN A 78 4.59 -9.85 4.61
N ASN A 79 5.56 -9.33 3.86
CA ASN A 79 6.45 -8.28 4.32
C ASN A 79 6.83 -7.29 3.22
N ARG A 80 6.19 -7.34 2.05
CA ARG A 80 6.43 -6.41 0.96
C ARG A 80 5.23 -5.52 0.77
N GLY A 81 5.47 -4.26 0.41
CA GLY A 81 4.41 -3.40 -0.06
C GLY A 81 4.94 -2.10 -0.63
N THR A 82 4.05 -1.36 -1.27
CA THR A 82 4.31 -0.03 -1.84
C THR A 82 3.14 0.89 -1.56
N GLN A 83 3.41 2.18 -1.48
CA GLN A 83 2.39 3.23 -1.56
C GLN A 83 2.55 4.03 -2.85
N ARG A 84 1.44 4.54 -3.38
CA ARG A 84 1.39 5.40 -4.57
C ARG A 84 0.31 6.46 -4.41
N ALA A 85 0.62 7.70 -4.80
CA ALA A 85 -0.35 8.81 -4.84
C ALA A 85 -1.44 8.62 -5.91
N ALA A 86 -1.18 7.80 -6.92
CA ALA A 86 -2.12 7.40 -7.97
C ALA A 86 -1.57 6.14 -8.68
N PRO A 87 -2.38 5.40 -9.45
CA PRO A 87 -1.93 4.20 -10.16
C PRO A 87 -0.66 4.42 -11.00
N GLY A 88 -0.61 5.50 -11.78
CA GLY A 88 0.55 5.88 -12.60
C GLY A 88 1.72 6.54 -11.86
N ALA A 89 1.62 6.78 -10.55
CA ALA A 89 2.70 7.39 -9.78
C ALA A 89 3.79 6.36 -9.42
N GLU A 90 5.02 6.85 -9.24
CA GLU A 90 6.15 6.04 -8.80
C GLU A 90 5.86 5.37 -7.44
N PRO A 91 6.08 4.05 -7.31
CA PRO A 91 5.89 3.34 -6.06
C PRO A 91 6.97 3.71 -5.04
N GLN A 92 6.53 4.11 -3.85
CA GLN A 92 7.43 4.21 -2.71
C GLN A 92 7.35 2.92 -1.86
N PRO A 93 8.46 2.24 -1.59
CA PRO A 93 8.45 1.01 -0.80
C PRO A 93 7.96 1.23 0.64
N LEU A 94 7.22 0.25 1.17
CA LEU A 94 6.91 0.18 2.59
C LEU A 94 8.00 -0.59 3.34
N THR A 95 8.21 -0.28 4.61
CA THR A 95 9.00 -1.14 5.48
C THR A 95 8.30 -2.50 5.65
N ALA A 96 9.10 -3.55 5.90
CA ALA A 96 8.56 -4.87 6.17
C ALA A 96 7.62 -4.90 7.40
N ALA A 97 7.90 -4.07 8.40
CA ALA A 97 7.05 -3.91 9.58
C ALA A 97 5.70 -3.27 9.23
N ALA A 98 5.69 -2.26 8.36
CA ALA A 98 4.45 -1.66 7.87
C ALA A 98 3.60 -2.65 7.10
N ALA A 99 4.18 -3.39 6.14
CA ALA A 99 3.46 -4.39 5.36
C ALA A 99 2.79 -5.46 6.25
N ARG A 100 3.52 -6.02 7.23
CA ARG A 100 2.96 -7.00 8.19
C ARG A 100 1.83 -6.40 9.03
N ARG A 101 2.04 -5.19 9.56
CA ARG A 101 1.06 -4.50 10.39
C ARG A 101 -0.24 -4.23 9.62
N LEU A 102 -0.14 -3.84 8.36
CA LEU A 102 -1.31 -3.59 7.52
C LEU A 102 -2.11 -4.88 7.30
N ARG A 103 -1.46 -6.01 6.97
CA ARG A 103 -2.16 -7.30 6.88
C ARG A 103 -2.87 -7.67 8.17
N ALA A 104 -2.16 -7.60 9.30
CA ALA A 104 -2.70 -7.94 10.60
C ALA A 104 -3.89 -7.05 10.98
N ARG A 105 -3.79 -5.74 10.73
CA ARG A 105 -4.87 -4.78 11.03
C ARG A 105 -6.17 -5.11 10.31
N PHE A 106 -6.08 -5.52 9.05
CA PHE A 106 -7.26 -5.79 8.22
C PHE A 106 -7.68 -7.26 8.20
N ASP A 107 -7.03 -8.10 9.01
CA ASP A 107 -7.27 -9.53 9.12
C ASP A 107 -7.26 -10.23 7.75
N VAL A 108 -6.18 -9.99 6.98
CA VAL A 108 -6.00 -10.56 5.64
C VAL A 108 -4.96 -11.67 5.68
N PRO A 109 -5.34 -12.93 5.38
CA PRO A 109 -4.40 -14.04 5.25
C PRO A 109 -3.31 -13.79 4.21
N ASP A 110 -2.14 -14.38 4.40
CA ASP A 110 -0.99 -14.20 3.50
C ASP A 110 -1.23 -14.76 2.09
N ASP A 111 -2.13 -15.72 1.96
CA ASP A 111 -2.53 -16.38 0.71
C ASP A 111 -3.82 -15.81 0.09
N ALA A 112 -4.39 -14.75 0.67
CA ALA A 112 -5.59 -14.11 0.17
C ALA A 112 -5.31 -12.88 -0.71
N PHE A 113 -6.15 -12.69 -1.73
CA PHE A 113 -6.35 -11.38 -2.36
C PHE A 113 -7.46 -10.64 -1.61
N ARG A 114 -7.28 -9.33 -1.42
CA ARG A 114 -8.28 -8.48 -0.76
C ARG A 114 -8.12 -7.03 -1.19
N VAL A 115 -9.22 -6.37 -1.50
CA VAL A 115 -9.30 -4.91 -1.62
C VAL A 115 -10.04 -4.35 -0.41
N VAL A 116 -9.47 -3.33 0.23
CA VAL A 116 -10.10 -2.63 1.36
C VAL A 116 -10.05 -1.13 1.10
N LEU A 117 -11.21 -0.47 1.12
CA LEU A 117 -11.32 0.99 1.10
C LEU A 117 -11.54 1.50 2.51
N VAL A 118 -10.73 2.46 2.94
CA VAL A 118 -10.86 3.18 4.21
C VAL A 118 -11.09 4.65 3.91
N GLY A 119 -12.10 5.23 4.55
CA GLY A 119 -12.43 6.64 4.40
C GLY A 119 -11.43 7.54 5.14
N LYS A 120 -11.53 8.85 4.92
CA LYS A 120 -10.79 9.87 5.70
C LYS A 120 -11.09 9.79 7.20
N ASP A 121 -12.26 9.30 7.58
CA ASP A 121 -12.62 9.06 8.98
C ASP A 121 -11.92 7.83 9.61
N GLY A 122 -11.05 7.13 8.85
CA GLY A 122 -10.33 5.94 9.30
C GLY A 122 -11.17 4.68 9.37
N THR A 123 -12.46 4.73 8.97
CA THR A 123 -13.35 3.57 8.99
C THR A 123 -13.34 2.81 7.66
N GLU A 124 -13.44 1.49 7.73
CA GLU A 124 -13.58 0.64 6.55
C GLU A 124 -14.94 0.89 5.88
N LYS A 125 -14.91 1.16 4.57
CA LYS A 125 -16.08 1.49 3.75
C LYS A 125 -16.45 0.37 2.80
N ARG A 126 -15.46 -0.42 2.39
CA ARG A 126 -15.63 -1.51 1.43
C ARG A 126 -14.56 -2.57 1.62
N ARG A 127 -14.95 -3.82 1.40
CA ARG A 127 -14.08 -5.00 1.43
C ARG A 127 -14.48 -5.98 0.34
N GLU A 128 -13.54 -6.35 -0.52
CA GLU A 128 -13.82 -7.21 -1.69
C GLU A 128 -12.75 -8.29 -1.86
N ALA A 129 -13.19 -9.52 -2.14
CA ALA A 129 -12.28 -10.63 -2.41
C ALA A 129 -11.84 -10.68 -3.89
N GLU A 130 -12.32 -9.77 -4.73
CA GLU A 130 -12.06 -9.73 -6.18
C GLU A 130 -11.63 -8.33 -6.65
N PRO A 131 -10.94 -8.21 -7.80
CA PRO A 131 -10.56 -6.92 -8.34
C PRO A 131 -11.77 -6.03 -8.60
N VAL A 132 -11.63 -4.74 -8.29
CA VAL A 132 -12.69 -3.74 -8.43
C VAL A 132 -12.33 -2.71 -9.49
N SER A 133 -13.32 -2.20 -10.22
CA SER A 133 -13.11 -1.11 -11.16
C SER A 133 -12.89 0.22 -10.44
N ALA A 134 -12.09 1.12 -11.04
CA ALA A 134 -11.93 2.49 -10.53
C ALA A 134 -13.27 3.20 -10.34
N ARG A 135 -14.17 3.05 -11.32
CA ARG A 135 -15.53 3.63 -11.27
C ARG A 135 -16.29 3.16 -10.03
N SER A 136 -16.31 1.86 -9.76
CA SER A 136 -17.01 1.33 -8.58
C SER A 136 -16.43 1.85 -7.26
N VAL A 137 -15.11 2.03 -7.18
CA VAL A 137 -14.47 2.65 -6.02
C VAL A 137 -14.87 4.12 -5.90
N PHE A 138 -14.86 4.88 -6.99
CA PHE A 138 -15.23 6.29 -7.02
C PHE A 138 -16.70 6.49 -6.64
N ASP A 139 -17.61 5.70 -7.19
CA ASP A 139 -19.03 5.74 -6.86
C ASP A 139 -19.26 5.48 -5.36
N THR A 140 -18.51 4.53 -4.77
CA THR A 140 -18.53 4.27 -3.32
C THR A 140 -18.06 5.50 -2.54
N ILE A 141 -16.97 6.13 -2.98
CA ILE A 141 -16.38 7.30 -2.34
C ILE A 141 -17.34 8.50 -2.42
N ASP A 142 -17.91 8.74 -3.59
CA ASP A 142 -18.77 9.88 -3.87
C ASP A 142 -20.09 9.76 -3.10
N ALA A 143 -20.57 8.55 -2.80
CA ALA A 143 -21.72 8.35 -1.91
C ALA A 143 -21.43 8.67 -0.43
N MET A 144 -20.17 8.90 -0.02
CA MET A 144 -19.85 9.15 1.39
C MET A 144 -20.23 10.57 1.84
N PRO A 145 -20.78 10.75 3.07
CA PRO A 145 -21.23 12.06 3.55
C PRO A 145 -20.15 13.15 3.54
N MET A 146 -18.91 12.79 3.88
CA MET A 146 -17.79 13.74 3.82
C MET A 146 -17.47 14.16 2.39
N ARG A 147 -17.45 13.21 1.44
CA ARG A 147 -17.19 13.52 0.03
C ARG A 147 -18.29 14.40 -0.56
N GLN A 148 -19.55 14.14 -0.21
CA GLN A 148 -20.68 14.98 -0.60
C GLN A 148 -20.57 16.42 -0.08
N ARG A 149 -19.98 16.63 1.11
CA ARG A 149 -19.70 17.97 1.63
C ARG A 149 -18.58 18.66 0.84
N GLU A 150 -17.46 17.96 0.61
CA GLU A 150 -16.34 18.47 -0.19
C GLU A 150 -16.78 18.93 -1.58
N MET A 151 -17.63 18.14 -2.26
CA MET A 151 -18.14 18.50 -3.59
C MET A 151 -18.98 19.78 -3.56
N ARG A 152 -19.87 19.94 -2.56
CA ARG A 152 -20.69 21.15 -2.41
C ARG A 152 -19.86 22.40 -2.12
N GLU A 153 -18.80 22.25 -1.32
CA GLU A 153 -17.88 23.34 -0.99
C GLU A 153 -17.05 23.76 -2.21
N GLN A 154 -16.68 22.80 -3.06
CA GLN A 154 -15.97 23.05 -4.32
C GLN A 154 -16.86 23.74 -5.36
N ASP A 155 -18.15 23.36 -5.44
CA ASP A 155 -19.11 23.95 -6.38
C ASP A 155 -19.55 25.37 -5.96
N GLY A 156 -19.68 25.63 -4.66
CA GLY A 156 -20.14 26.92 -4.12
C GLY A 156 -19.05 27.99 -3.91
N GLY A 157 -17.77 27.65 -4.10
CA GLY A 157 -16.64 28.59 -3.96
C GLY A 157 -16.28 29.33 -5.26
N GLY A 158 -17.06 29.13 -6.33
CA GLY A 158 -16.84 29.73 -7.65
C GLY A 158 -17.71 30.94 -7.99
N GLU A 159 -18.47 31.48 -7.01
CA GLU A 159 -19.30 32.69 -7.15
C GLU A 159 -18.64 33.93 -6.51
#